data_AF-A0A7K4BD98-F1
#
_entry.id   AF-A0A7K4BD98-F1
#
_cell.length_a   1.000
_cell.length_b   1.000
_cell.length_c   1.000
_cell.angle_alpha   90.00
_cell.angle_beta   90.00
_cell.angle_gamma   90.00
#
_symmetry.space_group_name_H-M   'P 1'
#
loop_
_entity.id
_entity.type
_entity.pdbx_description
1 polymer ?
#
loop_
_entity_poly.entity_id
_entity_poly.type
_entity_poly.pdbx_seq_one_letter_code
_entity_poly.pdbx_strand_id
1 'polypeptide(L)'
;MQAITGCTLGHRMLKHVNNRKYATSFIDTRTIKAVRVASLPKKPDQPTDMNELCDMILKAPEEEIFRIEHVSVQILPEDMPGFPTRIET
;
A
#
# COMPACT_ATOMS: atom_id res chain seq x y z
N MET A 1 4.34 4.16 -5.06
CA MET A 1 3.80 2.78 -5.16
C MET A 1 3.81 2.29 -6.61
N GLN A 2 2.91 2.76 -7.48
CA GLN A 2 2.79 2.28 -8.88
C GLN A 2 4.10 2.35 -9.68
N ALA A 3 4.89 3.41 -9.50
CA ALA A 3 6.16 3.62 -10.20
C ALA A 3 7.22 2.55 -9.90
N ILE A 4 7.14 1.90 -8.74
CA ILE A 4 8.11 0.88 -8.32
C ILE A 4 7.57 -0.53 -8.59
N THR A 5 6.28 -0.77 -8.32
CA THR A 5 5.70 -2.12 -8.37
C THR A 5 5.08 -2.48 -9.71
N GLY A 6 4.78 -1.49 -10.57
CA GLY A 6 4.01 -1.71 -11.80
C GLY A 6 2.54 -2.09 -11.57
N CYS A 7 2.09 -2.24 -10.31
CA CYS A 7 0.69 -2.48 -9.99
C CYS A 7 -0.11 -1.19 -10.24
N THR A 8 -0.79 -1.10 -11.39
CA THR A 8 -1.56 0.09 -11.75
C THR A 8 -3.07 -0.10 -11.65
N LEU A 9 -3.79 1.02 -11.49
CA LEU A 9 -5.25 1.05 -11.54
C LEU A 9 -5.77 0.52 -12.89
N GLY A 10 -5.14 0.92 -14.00
CA GLY A 10 -5.58 0.54 -15.36
C GLY A 10 -5.51 -0.96 -15.63
N HIS A 11 -4.53 -1.67 -15.05
CA HIS A 11 -4.42 -3.12 -15.17
C HIS A 11 -5.18 -3.90 -14.10
N ARG A 12 -6.00 -3.22 -13.27
CA ARG A 12 -6.75 -3.85 -12.17
C ARG A 12 -5.86 -4.62 -11.18
N MET A 13 -4.61 -4.17 -11.03
CA MET A 13 -3.64 -4.73 -10.06
C MET A 13 -3.50 -3.87 -8.81
N LEU A 14 -4.17 -2.71 -8.78
CA LEU A 14 -4.26 -1.82 -7.63
C LEU A 14 -5.72 -1.52 -7.35
N LYS A 15 -6.14 -1.75 -6.11
CA LYS A 15 -7.45 -1.33 -5.59
C LYS A 15 -7.26 -0.28 -4.50
N HIS A 16 -7.86 0.89 -4.68
CA HIS A 16 -7.89 1.92 -3.65
C HIS A 16 -9.02 1.61 -2.66
N VAL A 17 -8.69 1.47 -1.38
CA VAL A 17 -9.65 1.21 -0.30
C VAL A 17 -9.49 2.30 0.76
N ASN A 18 -10.53 3.10 0.96
CA ASN A 18 -10.47 4.23 1.89
C ASN A 18 -10.82 3.80 3.33
N ASN A 19 -9.78 3.45 4.09
CA ASN A 19 -9.90 3.08 5.51
C ASN A 19 -9.36 4.16 6.46
N ARG A 20 -9.14 5.39 5.97
CA ARG A 20 -8.46 6.48 6.71
C ARG A 20 -7.08 6.09 7.28
N LYS A 21 -6.40 5.13 6.64
CA LYS A 21 -5.06 4.65 7.03
C LYS A 21 -4.09 4.82 5.87
N TYR A 22 -2.86 5.24 6.17
CA TYR A 22 -1.77 5.25 5.19
C TYR A 22 -1.04 3.90 5.22
N ALA A 23 -1.59 2.95 4.46
CA ALA A 23 -1.07 1.59 4.38
C ALA A 23 -1.40 0.97 3.03
N THR A 24 -0.55 0.04 2.59
CA THR A 24 -0.73 -0.76 1.37
C THR A 24 -0.58 -2.23 1.72
N SER A 25 -1.41 -3.09 1.15
CA SER A 25 -1.28 -4.56 1.29
C SER A 25 -0.94 -5.15 -0.06
N PHE A 26 0.16 -5.88 -0.13
CA PHE A 26 0.61 -6.62 -1.30
C PHE A 26 0.15 -8.06 -1.18
N ILE A 27 -0.41 -8.60 -2.24
CA ILE A 27 -1.04 -9.91 -2.22
C ILE A 27 -0.50 -10.74 -3.38
N ASP A 28 -0.02 -11.94 -3.08
CA ASP A 28 0.29 -12.92 -4.10
C ASP A 28 -1.01 -13.62 -4.50
N THR A 29 -1.52 -13.30 -5.69
CA THR A 29 -2.79 -13.83 -6.20
C THR A 29 -2.78 -15.34 -6.42
N ARG A 30 -1.61 -15.98 -6.46
CA ARG A 30 -1.48 -17.44 -6.61
C ARG A 30 -1.62 -18.17 -5.28
N THR A 31 -1.11 -17.57 -4.20
CA THR A 31 -1.06 -18.21 -2.87
C THR A 31 -1.99 -17.58 -1.84
N ILE A 32 -2.56 -16.42 -2.16
CA ILE A 32 -3.39 -15.57 -1.28
C ILE A 32 -2.65 -15.12 -0.01
N LYS A 33 -1.33 -15.29 0.04
CA LYS A 33 -0.50 -14.70 1.09
C LYS A 33 -0.39 -13.20 0.88
N ALA A 34 -0.52 -12.43 1.97
CA ALA A 34 -0.43 -10.99 1.91
C ALA A 34 0.50 -10.42 2.98
N VAL A 35 1.14 -9.32 2.63
CA VAL A 35 1.97 -8.49 3.52
C VAL A 35 1.43 -7.08 3.49
N ARG A 36 1.22 -6.50 4.67
CA ARG A 36 0.78 -5.12 4.84
C ARG A 36 1.95 -4.27 5.29
N VAL A 37 2.14 -3.16 4.58
CA VAL A 37 3.07 -2.08 4.94
C VAL A 37 2.23 -0.88 5.39
N ALA A 38 2.41 -0.44 6.64
CA ALA A 38 1.70 0.71 7.20
C ALA A 38 2.69 1.73 7.73
N SER A 39 2.44 3.02 7.47
CA SER A 39 3.23 4.09 8.08
C SER A 39 3.00 4.11 9.58
N LEU A 40 4.08 4.31 10.33
CA LEU A 40 3.99 4.62 11.75
C LEU A 40 3.40 6.03 11.96
N PRO A 41 2.85 6.31 13.15
CA PRO A 41 2.37 7.65 13.50
C PRO A 41 3.49 8.69 13.38
N LYS A 42 3.12 9.92 13.04
CA LYS A 42 4.06 11.04 13.03
C LYS A 42 4.71 11.20 14.39
N LYS A 43 6.02 11.38 14.40
CA LYS A 43 6.75 11.71 15.62
C LYS A 43 6.52 13.20 15.96
N PRO A 44 6.52 13.59 17.26
CA PRO A 44 6.29 14.98 17.65
C PRO A 44 7.35 15.97 17.17
N ASP A 45 8.56 15.49 16.93
CA ASP A 45 9.75 16.22 16.45
C ASP A 45 9.86 16.26 14.92
N GLN A 46 8.85 15.74 14.19
CA GLN A 46 8.87 15.73 12.74
C GLN A 46 8.83 17.17 12.18
N PRO A 47 9.78 17.56 11.32
CA PRO A 47 9.85 18.90 10.77
C PRO A 47 8.63 19.22 9.89
N THR A 48 8.27 20.50 9.84
CA THR A 48 7.21 21.03 8.97
C THR A 48 7.73 21.39 7.57
N ASP A 49 9.02 21.71 7.46
CA ASP A 49 9.67 21.93 6.17
C ASP A 49 9.78 20.62 5.38
N MET A 50 9.45 20.68 4.08
CA MET A 50 9.40 19.49 3.24
C MET A 50 10.78 18.93 2.93
N ASN A 51 11.81 19.78 2.79
CA ASN A 51 13.17 19.32 2.50
C ASN A 51 13.77 18.64 3.72
N GLU A 52 13.59 19.24 4.91
CA GLU A 52 14.01 18.62 6.17
C GLU A 52 13.29 17.30 6.43
N LEU A 53 11.99 17.21 6.10
CA LEU A 53 11.23 15.97 6.18
C LEU A 53 11.78 14.90 5.23
N CYS A 54 12.08 15.26 3.97
CA CYS A 54 12.69 14.34 3.01
C CYS A 54 14.04 13.82 3.52
N ASP A 55 14.90 14.71 4.03
CA ASP A 55 16.20 14.32 4.58
C ASP A 55 16.09 13.40 5.80
N MET A 56 15.12 13.66 6.68
CA MET A 56 14.83 12.79 7.82
C MET A 56 14.38 11.40 7.36
N ILE A 57 13.46 11.31 6.40
CA ILE A 57 12.96 10.04 5.85
C ILE A 57 14.09 9.26 5.16
N LEU A 58 14.98 9.94 4.41
CA LEU A 58 16.09 9.30 3.72
C LEU A 58 17.15 8.70 4.66
N LYS A 59 17.29 9.25 5.87
CA LYS A 59 18.28 8.81 6.87
C LYS A 59 17.71 7.83 7.90
N ALA A 60 16.39 7.81 8.08
CA ALA A 60 15.75 6.96 9.08
C ALA A 60 15.78 5.47 8.65
N PRO A 61 15.97 4.54 9.60
CA PRO A 61 15.85 3.11 9.33
C PRO A 61 14.41 2.74 8.99
N GLU A 62 14.23 1.69 8.18
CA GLU A 62 12.91 1.29 7.66
C GLU A 62 11.89 1.02 8.78
N GLU A 63 12.34 0.39 9.86
CA GLU A 63 11.53 -0.01 11.01
C GLU A 63 10.97 1.18 11.80
N GLU A 64 11.57 2.37 11.66
CA GLU A 64 11.09 3.61 12.26
C GLU A 64 10.07 4.35 11.39
N ILE A 65 9.92 3.95 10.13
CA ILE A 65 9.02 4.57 9.16
C ILE A 65 7.79 3.69 8.95
N PHE A 66 8.01 2.38 8.82
CA PHE A 66 6.99 1.42 8.44
C PHE A 66 6.88 0.24 9.40
N ARG A 67 5.66 -0.24 9.56
CA ARG A 67 5.33 -1.54 10.14
C ARG A 67 4.97 -2.50 9.03
N ILE A 68 5.65 -3.65 8.99
CA ILE A 68 5.44 -4.71 8.00
C ILE A 68 4.92 -5.96 8.70
N GLU A 69 3.74 -6.43 8.28
CA GLU A 69 3.06 -7.56 8.93
C GLU A 69 2.40 -8.48 7.91
N HIS A 70 2.43 -9.79 8.18
CA HIS A 70 1.60 -10.75 7.45
C HIS A 70 0.13 -10.54 7.80
N VAL A 71 -0.73 -10.51 6.79
CA VAL A 71 -2.17 -10.29 6.96
C VAL A 71 -2.97 -11.26 6.11
N SER A 72 -4.24 -11.46 6.47
CA SER A 72 -5.23 -12.10 5.61
C SER A 72 -6.11 -11.02 5.00
N VAL A 73 -6.30 -11.06 3.69
CA VAL A 73 -7.14 -10.11 2.94
C VAL A 73 -8.16 -10.90 2.15
N GLN A 74 -9.44 -10.58 2.34
CA GLN A 74 -10.51 -11.11 1.50
C GLN A 74 -10.55 -10.29 0.20
N ILE A 75 -10.34 -10.95 -0.93
CA ILE A 75 -10.45 -10.35 -2.26
C ILE A 75 -11.72 -10.91 -2.91
N LEU A 76 -12.61 -10.04 -3.36
CA LEU A 76 -13.79 -10.46 -4.10
C LEU A 76 -13.38 -10.88 -5.53
N PRO A 77 -14.05 -11.86 -6.15
CA PRO A 77 -13.71 -12.30 -7.51
C PRO A 77 -13.65 -11.16 -8.55
N GLU A 78 -14.50 -10.15 -8.42
CA GLU A 78 -14.54 -8.95 -9.27
C GLU A 78 -13.36 -7.99 -9.06
N ASP A 79 -12.62 -8.12 -7.96
CA ASP A 79 -11.42 -7.35 -7.68
C ASP A 79 -10.15 -8.04 -8.18
N MET A 80 -10.27 -9.29 -8.65
CA MET A 80 -9.12 -10.00 -9.19
C MET A 80 -8.63 -9.33 -10.48
N PRO A 81 -7.30 -9.28 -10.69
CA PRO A 81 -6.72 -8.85 -11.96
C PRO A 81 -7.24 -9.72 -13.10
N GLY A 82 -7.45 -9.12 -14.27
CA GLY A 82 -8.03 -9.78 -15.44
C GLY A 82 -9.20 -9.00 -16.02
N PHE A 83 -9.93 -9.64 -16.94
CA PHE A 83 -11.07 -9.00 -17.60
C PHE A 83 -12.18 -8.69 -16.59
N PRO A 84 -12.89 -7.54 -16.76
CA PRO A 84 -14.06 -7.23 -15.94
C PRO A 84 -15.08 -8.36 -16.00
N THR A 85 -15.46 -8.88 -14.85
CA THR A 85 -16.45 -9.96 -14.71
C THR A 85 -17.87 -9.43 -14.51
N ARG A 86 -18.02 -8.13 -14.24
CA ARG A 86 -19.30 -7.43 -14.12
C ARG A 86 -19.34 -6.26 -15.10
N ILE A 87 -20.32 -6.31 -15.99
CA ILE A 87 -20.71 -5.18 -16.86
C ILE A 87 -21.88 -4.54 -16.13
N GLU A 88 -21.75 -3.28 -15.71
CA GLU A 88 -22.92 -2.52 -15.25
C GLU A 88 -23.71 -2.11 -16.49
N THR A 89 -24.92 -2.66 -16.62
CA THR A 89 -25.91 -2.33 -17.65
C THR A 89 -26.79 -1.17 -17.20
#